data_AF-A0A7T9HGB0-F1
#
_entry.id   AF-A0A7T9HGB0-F1
#
_cell.length_a   1.000
_cell.length_b   1.000
_cell.length_c   1.000
_cell.angle_alpha   90.00
_cell.angle_beta   90.00
_cell.angle_gamma   90.00
#
_symmetry.space_group_name_H-M   'P 1'
#
loop_
_entity.id
_entity.type
_entity.pdbx_description
1 polymer ?
#
loop_
_entity_poly.entity_id
_entity_poly.type
_entity_poly.pdbx_seq_one_letter_code
_entity_poly.pdbx_strand_id
1 'polypeptide(L)'
;MTTLKKSLGLWTAAGIGIGAIIGTGIFVLIGVAAGLAGPSVILSFLIAGFVALLTGLSASELSSFITETGASYIYTAKAFGAFPGFVVGWMKSFDYIIGASAVSLGFAAYLAYFVGIPPSTATLVAVGTVWPLFLMLLNLRGMQEASWTNNALVVLKVTALVLFIVVGGALLSRPQR
;
A
#
# COMPACT_ATOMS: atom_id res chain seq x y z
N MET A 1 -25.18 15.87 -8.00
CA MET A 1 -24.28 14.70 -8.11
C MET A 1 -22.98 15.19 -8.70
N THR A 2 -21.90 15.24 -7.91
CA THR A 2 -20.58 15.69 -8.38
C THR A 2 -20.00 14.61 -9.30
N THR A 3 -19.98 14.88 -10.61
CA THR A 3 -19.43 13.96 -11.61
C THR A 3 -17.92 13.87 -11.42
N LEU A 4 -17.41 12.72 -10.96
CA LEU A 4 -15.99 12.50 -10.80
C LEU A 4 -15.31 12.48 -12.17
N LYS A 5 -14.37 13.40 -12.39
CA LYS A 5 -13.62 13.49 -13.64
C LYS A 5 -12.63 12.31 -13.70
N LYS A 6 -12.74 11.43 -14.69
CA LYS A 6 -11.71 10.41 -14.97
C LYS A 6 -10.40 11.11 -15.33
N SER A 7 -9.49 11.22 -14.36
CA SER A 7 -8.17 11.84 -14.53
C SER A 7 -7.01 10.85 -14.56
N LEU A 8 -7.27 9.56 -14.31
CA LEU A 8 -6.26 8.51 -14.19
C LEU A 8 -6.40 7.51 -15.34
N GLY A 9 -5.30 7.27 -16.05
CA GLY A 9 -5.19 6.20 -17.04
C GLY A 9 -4.91 4.83 -16.40
N LEU A 10 -4.98 3.76 -17.19
CA LEU A 10 -4.77 2.38 -16.73
C LEU A 10 -3.42 2.19 -16.02
N TRP A 11 -2.34 2.63 -16.65
CA TRP A 11 -0.98 2.48 -16.10
C TRP A 11 -0.79 3.26 -14.80
N THR A 12 -1.37 4.44 -14.72
CA THR A 12 -1.33 5.26 -13.53
C THR A 12 -2.10 4.61 -12.38
N ALA A 13 -3.28 4.07 -12.65
CA ALA A 13 -4.08 3.34 -11.66
C ALA A 13 -3.36 2.07 -11.17
N ALA A 14 -2.79 1.28 -12.09
CA ALA A 14 -1.98 0.11 -11.74
C ALA A 14 -0.75 0.49 -10.90
N GLY A 15 -0.05 1.57 -11.29
CA GLY A 15 1.08 2.11 -10.55
C GLY A 15 0.72 2.54 -9.12
N ILE A 16 -0.43 3.19 -8.92
CA ILE A 16 -0.94 3.51 -7.57
C ILE A 16 -1.14 2.24 -6.74
N GLY A 17 -1.75 1.20 -7.33
CA GLY A 17 -1.93 -0.09 -6.66
C GLY A 17 -0.61 -0.75 -6.27
N ILE A 18 0.34 -0.85 -7.20
CA ILE A 18 1.68 -1.42 -6.96
C ILE A 18 2.41 -0.62 -5.87
N GLY A 19 2.37 0.71 -5.95
CA GLY A 19 3.01 1.58 -4.96
C GLY A 19 2.45 1.42 -3.55
N ALA A 20 1.12 1.26 -3.44
CA ALA A 20 0.45 1.02 -2.18
C ALA A 20 0.84 -0.34 -1.56
N ILE A 21 0.95 -1.40 -2.37
CA ILE A 21 1.35 -2.73 -1.92
C ILE A 21 2.82 -2.76 -1.48
N ILE A 22 3.71 -2.16 -2.27
CA ILE A 22 5.15 -2.13 -1.97
C ILE A 22 5.41 -1.34 -0.68
N GLY A 23 4.75 -0.19 -0.52
CA GLY A 23 4.82 0.78 0.59
C GLY A 23 5.49 0.33 1.90
N THR A 24 4.76 0.30 3.00
CA THR A 24 5.31 -0.23 4.26
C THR A 24 5.31 -1.75 4.34
N GLY A 25 4.56 -2.40 3.45
CA GLY A 25 4.53 -3.86 3.31
C GLY A 25 5.93 -4.45 3.10
N ILE A 26 6.60 -4.05 2.02
CA ILE A 26 7.90 -4.62 1.68
C ILE A 26 9.02 -4.03 2.54
N PHE A 27 9.03 -2.70 2.72
CA PHE A 27 10.14 -2.04 3.39
C PHE A 27 10.17 -2.26 4.91
N VAL A 28 9.01 -2.34 5.58
CA VAL A 28 8.96 -2.48 7.04
C VAL A 28 8.52 -3.88 7.46
N LEU A 29 7.40 -4.37 6.94
CA LEU A 29 6.74 -5.57 7.48
C LEU A 29 7.47 -6.86 7.11
N ILE A 30 8.19 -6.94 5.98
CA ILE A 30 8.98 -8.13 5.63
C ILE A 30 10.05 -8.40 6.69
N GLY A 31 10.75 -7.38 7.19
CA GLY A 31 11.79 -7.56 8.19
C GLY A 31 11.24 -8.15 9.50
N VAL A 32 10.09 -7.65 9.94
CA VAL A 32 9.39 -8.18 11.12
C VAL A 32 8.93 -9.62 10.89
N ALA A 33 8.30 -9.89 9.73
CA ALA A 33 7.81 -11.21 9.37
C ALA A 33 8.95 -12.24 9.26
N ALA A 34 10.09 -11.84 8.69
CA ALA A 34 11.28 -12.68 8.61
C ALA A 34 11.90 -12.95 9.98
N GLY A 35 11.88 -11.97 10.90
CA GLY A 35 12.32 -12.16 12.28
C GLY A 35 11.46 -13.16 13.06
N LEU A 36 10.15 -13.21 12.79
CA LEU A 36 9.21 -14.11 13.45
C LEU A 36 9.18 -15.51 12.82
N ALA A 37 9.14 -15.60 11.49
CA ALA A 37 8.95 -16.85 10.75
C ALA A 37 10.28 -17.46 10.25
N GLY A 38 11.39 -16.73 10.31
CA GLY A 38 12.66 -17.15 9.72
C GLY A 38 12.54 -17.42 8.22
N PRO A 39 13.25 -18.43 7.68
CA PRO A 39 13.20 -18.78 6.26
C PRO A 39 11.79 -19.17 5.75
N SER A 40 10.90 -19.59 6.65
CA SER A 40 9.53 -20.00 6.30
C SER A 40 8.63 -18.82 5.89
N VAL A 41 9.08 -17.57 6.06
CA VAL A 41 8.37 -16.36 5.64
C VAL A 41 7.96 -16.40 4.16
N ILE A 42 8.73 -17.09 3.31
CA ILE A 42 8.43 -17.27 1.88
C ILE A 42 7.09 -18.00 1.70
N LEU A 43 6.82 -19.04 2.52
CA LEU A 43 5.56 -19.78 2.45
C LEU A 43 4.38 -18.89 2.82
N SER A 44 4.53 -18.06 3.86
CA SER A 44 3.51 -17.07 4.25
C SER A 44 3.18 -16.10 3.12
N PHE A 45 4.21 -15.60 2.41
CA PHE A 45 4.00 -14.72 1.26
C PHE A 45 3.37 -15.42 0.05
N LEU A 46 3.71 -16.68 -0.21
CA LEU A 46 3.09 -17.46 -1.29
C LEU A 46 1.60 -17.68 -1.05
N ILE A 47 1.22 -18.07 0.17
CA ILE A 47 -0.19 -18.26 0.55
C ILE A 47 -0.94 -16.93 0.49
N ALA A 48 -0.39 -15.87 1.08
CA ALA A 48 -1.00 -14.54 1.04
C ALA A 48 -1.16 -14.03 -0.40
N GLY A 49 -0.14 -14.22 -1.25
CA GLY A 49 -0.19 -13.85 -2.66
C GLY A 49 -1.26 -14.61 -3.43
N PHE A 50 -1.41 -15.92 -3.18
CA PHE A 50 -2.46 -16.72 -3.81
C PHE A 50 -3.87 -16.23 -3.43
N VAL A 51 -4.12 -15.97 -2.14
CA VAL A 51 -5.40 -15.41 -1.67
C VAL A 51 -5.66 -14.03 -2.28
N ALA A 52 -4.63 -13.18 -2.36
CA ALA A 52 -4.74 -11.87 -2.98
C ALA A 52 -5.06 -11.95 -4.48
N LEU A 53 -4.48 -12.92 -5.20
CA LEU A 53 -4.78 -13.16 -6.62
C LEU A 53 -6.24 -13.55 -6.83
N LEU A 54 -6.77 -14.50 -6.04
CA LEU A 54 -8.18 -14.89 -6.10
C LEU A 54 -9.11 -13.71 -5.81
N THR A 55 -8.75 -12.89 -4.81
CA THR A 55 -9.50 -11.65 -4.47
C THR A 55 -9.44 -10.63 -5.60
N GLY A 56 -8.29 -10.47 -6.25
CA GLY A 56 -8.13 -9.57 -7.38
C GLY A 56 -8.94 -10.00 -8.60
N LEU A 57 -8.98 -11.30 -8.89
CA LEU A 57 -9.77 -11.86 -9.99
C LEU A 57 -11.27 -11.64 -9.78
N SER A 58 -11.80 -11.95 -8.60
CA SER A 58 -13.22 -11.73 -8.30
C SER A 58 -13.61 -10.25 -8.35
N ALA A 59 -12.75 -9.36 -7.84
CA ALA A 59 -12.96 -7.92 -7.93
C ALA A 59 -12.88 -7.41 -9.38
N SER A 60 -12.03 -7.99 -10.23
CA SER A 60 -11.89 -7.62 -11.63
C SER A 60 -13.13 -7.98 -12.45
N GLU A 61 -13.70 -9.16 -12.21
CA GLU A 61 -14.94 -9.62 -12.84
C GLU A 61 -16.09 -8.67 -12.46
N LEU A 62 -16.22 -8.35 -11.17
CA LEU A 62 -17.26 -7.46 -10.68
C LEU A 62 -17.10 -6.02 -11.19
N SER A 63 -15.87 -5.53 -11.33
CA SER A 63 -15.55 -4.21 -11.88
C SER A 63 -15.88 -4.09 -13.38
N SER A 64 -15.91 -5.21 -14.11
CA SER A 64 -16.19 -5.21 -15.55
C SER A 64 -17.67 -4.94 -15.86
N PHE A 65 -18.57 -5.30 -14.94
CA PHE A 65 -20.02 -5.11 -15.09
C PHE A 65 -20.58 -3.98 -14.21
N ILE A 66 -19.98 -3.73 -13.03
CA ILE A 66 -20.40 -2.66 -12.11
C ILE A 66 -19.47 -1.46 -12.26
N THR A 67 -19.85 -0.50 -13.11
CA THR A 67 -19.05 0.70 -13.43
C THR A 67 -19.33 1.91 -12.52
N GLU A 68 -20.17 1.73 -11.51
CA GLU A 68 -20.50 2.77 -10.52
C GLU A 68 -19.33 3.00 -9.55
N THR A 69 -19.20 4.25 -9.08
CA THR A 69 -18.15 4.59 -8.11
C THR A 69 -18.53 4.14 -6.70
N GLY A 70 -17.59 3.52 -5.99
CA GLY A 70 -17.77 3.10 -4.59
C GLY A 70 -17.20 1.71 -4.27
N ALA A 71 -16.66 1.00 -5.27
CA ALA A 71 -15.93 -0.26 -5.10
C ALA A 71 -16.75 -1.29 -4.28
N SER A 72 -16.12 -1.94 -3.28
CA SER A 72 -16.72 -2.99 -2.46
C SER A 72 -18.05 -2.61 -1.80
N TYR A 73 -18.26 -1.33 -1.47
CA TYR A 73 -19.54 -0.86 -0.92
C TYR A 73 -20.69 -1.09 -1.92
N ILE A 74 -20.52 -0.65 -3.17
CA ILE A 74 -21.53 -0.80 -4.21
C ILE A 74 -21.72 -2.26 -4.59
N TYR A 75 -20.63 -3.04 -4.63
CA TYR A 75 -20.67 -4.47 -4.93
C TYR A 75 -21.55 -5.23 -3.93
N THR A 76 -21.32 -5.03 -2.64
CA THR A 76 -22.10 -5.67 -1.57
C THR A 76 -23.52 -5.11 -1.52
N ALA A 77 -23.70 -3.80 -1.72
CA ALA A 77 -25.02 -3.18 -1.71
C ALA A 77 -25.94 -3.74 -2.81
N LYS A 78 -25.39 -3.95 -4.02
CA LYS A 78 -26.14 -4.53 -5.14
C LYS A 78 -26.46 -6.02 -4.95
N ALA A 79 -25.56 -6.77 -4.32
CA ALA A 79 -25.75 -8.21 -4.11
C ALA A 79 -26.63 -8.55 -2.90
N PHE A 80 -26.52 -7.81 -1.81
CA PHE A 80 -27.12 -8.17 -0.51
C PHE A 80 -27.99 -7.07 0.12
N GLY A 81 -28.16 -5.94 -0.56
CA GLY A 81 -28.97 -4.82 -0.09
C GLY A 81 -28.20 -3.77 0.73
N ALA A 82 -28.92 -2.73 1.14
CA ALA A 82 -28.31 -1.50 1.68
C ALA A 82 -27.56 -1.69 3.00
N PHE A 83 -28.08 -2.52 3.92
CA PHE A 83 -27.48 -2.69 5.24
C PHE A 83 -26.12 -3.42 5.19
N PRO A 84 -25.97 -4.59 4.54
CA PRO A 84 -24.65 -5.20 4.35
C PRO A 84 -23.67 -4.30 3.60
N GLY A 85 -24.15 -3.58 2.58
CA GLY A 85 -23.36 -2.57 1.88
C GLY A 85 -22.81 -1.52 2.84
N PHE A 86 -23.66 -0.90 3.67
CA PHE A 86 -23.27 0.09 4.68
C PHE A 86 -22.18 -0.43 5.63
N VAL A 87 -22.32 -1.65 6.14
CA VAL A 87 -21.31 -2.28 7.02
C VAL A 87 -19.97 -2.42 6.31
N VAL A 88 -19.96 -2.92 5.07
CA VAL A 88 -18.73 -3.04 4.26
C VAL A 88 -18.11 -1.67 4.00
N GLY A 89 -18.92 -0.64 3.75
CA GLY A 89 -18.45 0.73 3.60
C GLY A 89 -17.69 1.22 4.83
N TRP A 90 -18.23 1.01 6.03
CA TRP A 90 -17.56 1.36 7.28
C TRP A 90 -16.30 0.53 7.54
N MET A 91 -16.34 -0.78 7.29
CA MET A 91 -15.16 -1.64 7.41
C MET A 91 -14.03 -1.17 6.49
N LYS A 92 -14.34 -0.79 5.24
CA LYS A 92 -13.36 -0.23 4.31
C LYS A 92 -12.80 1.12 4.76
N SER A 93 -13.61 1.97 5.39
CA SER A 93 -13.11 3.23 5.97
C SER A 93 -12.11 2.98 7.10
N PHE A 94 -12.38 2.03 7.99
CA PHE A 94 -11.45 1.67 9.06
C PHE A 94 -10.17 1.03 8.53
N ASP A 95 -10.28 0.16 7.52
CA ASP A 95 -9.14 -0.43 6.81
C ASP A 95 -8.21 0.66 6.25
N TYR A 96 -8.75 1.69 5.59
CA TYR A 96 -7.94 2.81 5.10
C TYR A 96 -7.30 3.63 6.23
N ILE A 97 -8.00 3.87 7.34
CA ILE A 97 -7.44 4.60 8.48
C ILE A 97 -6.26 3.83 9.08
N ILE A 98 -6.43 2.54 9.35
CA ILE A 98 -5.39 1.68 9.92
C ILE A 98 -4.20 1.59 8.96
N GLY A 99 -4.47 1.39 7.66
CA GLY A 99 -3.44 1.35 6.62
C GLY A 99 -2.64 2.65 6.55
N ALA A 100 -3.31 3.81 6.55
CA ALA A 100 -2.65 5.12 6.54
C ALA A 100 -1.80 5.35 7.80
N SER A 101 -2.28 4.94 8.98
CA SER A 101 -1.52 5.00 10.23
C SER A 101 -0.27 4.12 10.18
N ALA A 102 -0.38 2.89 9.67
CA ALA A 102 0.76 1.98 9.51
C ALA A 102 1.80 2.53 8.53
N VAL A 103 1.36 3.11 7.40
CA VAL A 103 2.24 3.75 6.42
C VAL A 103 3.00 4.92 7.04
N SER A 104 2.29 5.77 7.77
CA SER A 104 2.87 6.94 8.42
C SER A 104 3.89 6.57 9.50
N LEU A 105 3.59 5.56 10.32
CA LEU A 105 4.51 5.09 11.36
C LEU A 105 5.78 4.49 10.75
N GLY A 106 5.65 3.73 9.67
CA GLY A 106 6.81 3.21 8.94
C GLY A 106 7.68 4.33 8.36
N PHE A 107 7.07 5.38 7.80
CA PHE A 107 7.79 6.57 7.35
C PHE A 107 8.51 7.27 8.50
N ALA A 108 7.83 7.47 9.64
CA ALA A 108 8.41 8.10 10.82
C ALA A 108 9.63 7.34 11.34
N ALA A 109 9.59 6.00 11.34
CA ALA A 109 10.72 5.17 11.75
C ALA A 109 11.93 5.34 10.83
N TYR A 110 11.73 5.34 9.51
CA TYR A 110 12.81 5.59 8.55
C TYR A 110 13.37 7.01 8.68
N LEU A 111 12.51 8.01 8.81
CA LEU A 111 12.95 9.39 8.95
C LEU A 111 13.78 9.58 10.23
N ALA A 112 13.33 9.03 11.36
CA ALA A 112 14.08 9.07 12.61
C ALA A 112 15.47 8.42 12.46
N TYR A 113 15.54 7.27 11.78
CA TYR A 113 16.81 6.60 11.48
C TYR A 113 17.76 7.46 10.64
N PHE A 114 17.29 8.04 9.54
CA PHE A 114 18.14 8.85 8.64
C PHE A 114 18.58 10.18 9.24
N VAL A 115 17.76 10.78 10.12
CA VAL A 115 18.09 12.03 10.81
C VAL A 115 18.90 11.79 12.09
N GLY A 116 19.09 10.53 12.50
CA GLY A 116 19.84 10.18 13.70
C GLY A 116 19.11 10.52 15.01
N ILE A 117 17.78 10.63 14.96
CA ILE A 117 16.95 10.88 16.15
C ILE A 117 16.54 9.51 16.72
N PRO A 118 16.74 9.27 18.04
CA PRO A 118 16.27 8.03 18.65
C PRO A 118 14.75 7.86 18.42
N PRO A 119 14.31 6.70 17.90
CA PRO A 119 12.90 6.45 17.64
C PRO A 119 12.17 6.18 18.96
N SER A 120 11.90 7.25 19.72
CA SER A 120 11.02 7.20 20.89
C SER A 120 9.56 7.15 20.43
N THR A 121 8.67 6.60 21.26
CA THR A 121 7.23 6.60 21.00
C THR A 121 6.71 8.02 20.72
N ALA A 122 7.22 9.02 21.44
CA ALA A 122 6.85 10.42 21.24
C ALA A 122 7.29 10.94 19.86
N THR A 123 8.51 10.65 19.42
CA THR A 123 9.03 11.04 18.11
C THR A 123 8.22 10.40 16.98
N LEU A 124 7.96 9.09 17.09
CA LEU A 124 7.21 8.34 16.09
C LEU A 124 5.76 8.82 15.97
N VAL A 125 5.10 9.11 17.10
CA VAL A 125 3.74 9.66 17.10
C VAL A 125 3.71 11.08 16.52
N ALA A 126 4.66 11.94 16.89
CA ALA A 126 4.72 13.32 16.40
C ALA A 126 4.95 13.37 14.88
N VAL A 127 5.97 12.68 14.37
CA VAL A 127 6.23 12.60 12.92
C VAL A 127 5.08 11.88 12.22
N GLY A 128 4.60 10.79 12.79
CA GLY A 128 3.53 9.95 12.25
C GLY A 128 2.16 10.63 12.20
N THR A 129 1.97 11.77 12.87
CA THR A 129 0.73 12.57 12.81
C THR A 129 0.92 13.85 12.01
N VAL A 130 1.99 14.62 12.25
CA VAL A 130 2.24 15.90 11.58
C VAL A 130 2.46 15.71 10.09
N TRP A 131 3.21 14.67 9.69
CA TRP A 131 3.56 14.47 8.29
C TRP A 131 2.36 14.10 7.40
N PRO A 132 1.48 13.13 7.74
CA PRO A 132 0.28 12.87 6.96
C PRO A 132 -0.69 14.05 6.91
N LEU A 133 -0.81 14.84 7.98
CA LEU A 133 -1.66 16.03 7.98
C LEU A 133 -1.14 17.07 6.98
N PHE A 134 0.18 17.26 6.92
CA PHE A 134 0.79 18.10 5.89
C PHE A 134 0.52 17.57 4.48
N LEU A 135 0.70 16.26 4.24
CA LEU A 135 0.40 15.66 2.94
C LEU A 135 -1.09 15.74 2.57
N MET A 136 -1.99 15.63 3.54
CA MET A 136 -3.43 15.81 3.35
C MET A 136 -3.73 17.23 2.86
N LEU A 137 -3.14 18.26 3.49
CA LEU A 137 -3.30 19.65 3.06
C LEU A 137 -2.76 19.89 1.65
N LEU A 138 -1.64 19.26 1.27
CA LEU A 138 -1.12 19.33 -0.09
C LEU A 138 -2.04 18.65 -1.10
N ASN A 139 -2.63 17.50 -0.74
CA ASN A 139 -3.57 16.78 -1.62
C ASN A 139 -4.83 17.61 -1.95
N LEU A 140 -5.22 18.56 -1.10
CA LEU A 140 -6.34 19.47 -1.38
C LEU A 140 -6.08 20.38 -2.60
N ARG A 141 -4.81 20.59 -3.00
CA ARG A 141 -4.43 21.44 -4.14
C ARG A 141 -4.57 20.74 -5.51
N GLY A 142 -4.74 19.42 -5.54
CA GLY A 142 -5.00 18.66 -6.77
C GLY A 142 -4.27 17.32 -6.83
N MET A 143 -5.01 16.25 -7.14
CA MET A 143 -4.50 14.86 -7.15
C MET A 143 -3.70 14.49 -8.41
N GLN A 144 -3.76 15.27 -9.50
CA GLN A 144 -3.11 14.88 -10.76
C GLN A 144 -1.58 14.88 -10.65
N GLU A 145 -1.01 15.91 -10.03
CA GLU A 145 0.45 16.02 -9.81
C GLU A 145 0.96 14.93 -8.85
N ALA A 146 0.18 14.63 -7.80
CA ALA A 146 0.49 13.57 -6.85
C ALA A 146 0.58 12.20 -7.56
N SER A 147 -0.27 11.98 -8.57
CA SER A 147 -0.30 10.73 -9.30
C SER A 147 0.90 10.51 -10.23
N TRP A 148 1.41 11.57 -10.87
CA TRP A 148 2.64 11.50 -11.67
C TRP A 148 3.86 11.20 -10.78
N THR A 149 3.95 11.91 -9.66
CA THR A 149 4.97 11.69 -8.64
C THR A 149 4.95 10.24 -8.14
N ASN A 150 3.75 9.71 -7.87
CA ASN A 150 3.59 8.32 -7.47
C ASN A 150 4.14 7.34 -8.51
N ASN A 151 3.82 7.53 -9.79
CA ASN A 151 4.27 6.59 -10.84
C ASN A 151 5.80 6.56 -10.95
N ALA A 152 6.46 7.74 -10.88
CA ALA A 152 7.92 7.82 -10.86
C ALA A 152 8.52 7.09 -9.64
N LEU A 153 7.94 7.29 -8.45
CA LEU A 153 8.38 6.61 -7.22
C LEU A 153 8.20 5.10 -7.30
N VAL A 154 7.16 4.61 -7.95
CA VAL A 154 6.92 3.16 -8.14
C VAL A 154 8.02 2.57 -9.00
N VAL A 155 8.32 3.18 -10.16
CA VAL A 155 9.40 2.73 -11.05
C VAL A 155 10.72 2.69 -10.30
N LEU A 156 11.03 3.74 -9.54
CA LEU A 156 12.24 3.81 -8.71
C LEU A 156 12.30 2.68 -7.68
N LYS A 157 11.23 2.48 -6.90
CA LYS A 157 11.16 1.47 -5.83
C LYS A 157 11.24 0.04 -6.40
N VAL A 158 10.53 -0.25 -7.48
CA VAL A 158 10.59 -1.55 -8.15
C VAL A 158 12.00 -1.82 -8.66
N THR A 159 12.63 -0.85 -9.30
CA THR A 159 14.03 -0.97 -9.78
C THR A 159 14.99 -1.25 -8.62
N ALA A 160 14.87 -0.50 -7.52
CA ALA A 160 15.69 -0.71 -6.33
C ALA A 160 15.52 -2.12 -5.74
N LEU A 161 14.29 -2.63 -5.68
CA LEU A 161 14.02 -3.99 -5.21
C LEU A 161 14.60 -5.07 -6.13
N VAL A 162 14.46 -4.92 -7.45
CA VAL A 162 15.05 -5.84 -8.42
C VAL A 162 16.58 -5.86 -8.28
N LEU A 163 17.21 -4.69 -8.17
CA LEU A 163 18.65 -4.59 -7.92
C LEU A 163 19.05 -5.27 -6.61
N PHE A 164 18.28 -5.04 -5.53
CA PHE A 164 18.52 -5.68 -4.24
C PHE A 164 18.48 -7.22 -4.35
N ILE A 165 17.50 -7.77 -5.07
CA ILE A 165 17.39 -9.23 -5.28
C ILE A 165 18.56 -9.76 -6.09
N VAL A 166 18.94 -9.10 -7.19
CA VAL A 166 20.04 -9.53 -8.06
C VAL A 166 21.38 -9.48 -7.32
N VAL A 167 21.68 -8.36 -6.66
CA VAL A 167 22.93 -8.18 -5.91
C VAL A 167 22.97 -9.12 -4.71
N GLY A 168 21.87 -9.25 -3.96
CA GLY A 168 21.75 -10.18 -2.84
C GLY A 168 21.96 -11.64 -3.27
N GLY A 169 21.36 -12.07 -4.37
CA GLY A 169 21.56 -13.40 -4.94
C GLY A 169 23.00 -13.64 -5.42
N ALA A 170 23.62 -12.63 -6.04
CA ALA A 170 25.02 -12.70 -6.48
C ALA A 170 26.01 -12.77 -5.30
N LEU A 171 25.69 -12.15 -4.16
CA LEU A 171 26.50 -12.23 -2.94
C LEU A 171 26.35 -13.58 -2.23
N LEU A 172 25.12 -14.10 -2.13
CA LEU A 172 24.84 -15.40 -1.50
C LEU A 172 25.40 -16.59 -2.27
N SER A 173 25.55 -16.48 -3.60
CA SER A 173 26.12 -17.52 -4.46
C SER A 173 27.65 -17.56 -4.45
N ARG A 174 28.33 -16.58 -3.84
CA ARG A 174 29.77 -16.66 -3.61
C ARG A 174 30.04 -17.62 -2.44
N PRO A 175 30.86 -18.67 -2.63
CA PRO A 175 31.23 -19.55 -1.53
C PRO A 175 31.93 -18.71 -0.45
N GLN A 176 31.34 -18.67 0.74
CA GLN A 176 31.94 -18.07 1.92
C GLN A 176 33.21 -18.87 2.25
N ARG A 177 34.37 -18.26 2.03
CA ARG A 177 35.65 -18.71 2.60
C ARG A 177 35.84 -18.08 3.96
#